data_AF-A0A3M1M8N5-F1
#
_entry.id   AF-A0A3M1M8N5-F1
#
_cell.length_a   1.000
_cell.length_b   1.000
_cell.length_c   1.000
_cell.angle_alpha   90.00
_cell.angle_beta   90.00
_cell.angle_gamma   90.00
#
_symmetry.space_group_name_H-M   'P 1'
#
loop_
_entity.id
_entity.type
_entity.pdbx_description
1 polymer ?
#
loop_
_entity_poly.entity_id
_entity_poly.type
_entity_poly.pdbx_seq_one_letter_code
_entity_poly.pdbx_strand_id
1 'polypeptide(L)'
;MTFTLLTHTSIPELNIEARFYRHEPTGARLLSIRADDENKVFGITFRTPPEDSTGIAHIMEHSVLCGSRKYPVKEPFVELMKGSLNTFLNAFTYPDRTCYPVASQNLKDFYNLIDVYLDAVFHPLIPEHTLRQEGWHYHIESPEDPLTFKGVVFNEMKGAYSSPESLLGERSQHALFPDTPYSVDSGGDPEHIPDLTYEQFKRFHETRYHPSNAYIFFYGDDPEEERLRLLEAYLSEFSPLPVDTAVPLQPPFPEPRVVRVPYESDTPKGYIAVNFLLSEQGDPQRTLALDILGHILMGTPASPLRRALTESGLGEDVLGGVSSELRQMYFTAGMKGIDPA
;
A
#
# COMPACT_ATOMS: atom_id res chain seq x y z
N MET A 1 24.29 21.17 8.80
CA MET A 1 22.85 20.98 8.50
C MET A 1 22.72 19.55 8.05
N THR A 2 21.80 18.77 8.61
CA THR A 2 21.66 17.33 8.36
C THR A 2 20.77 17.02 7.16
N PHE A 3 19.94 17.98 6.74
CA PHE A 3 19.17 17.93 5.49
C PHE A 3 19.74 18.87 4.44
N THR A 4 19.92 18.37 3.23
CA THR A 4 20.26 19.16 2.04
C THR A 4 19.00 19.40 1.21
N LEU A 5 18.71 20.66 0.87
CA LEU A 5 17.69 20.98 -0.13
C LEU A 5 18.25 20.65 -1.53
N LEU A 6 17.58 19.76 -2.24
CA LEU A 6 17.98 19.32 -3.59
C LEU A 6 17.27 20.11 -4.67
N THR A 7 15.95 20.28 -4.56
CA THR A 7 15.15 21.04 -5.52
C THR A 7 14.10 21.87 -4.80
N HIS A 8 13.77 23.01 -5.40
CA HIS A 8 12.69 23.89 -4.97
C HIS A 8 11.92 24.33 -6.21
N THR A 9 10.60 24.12 -6.20
CA THR A 9 9.72 24.41 -7.33
C THR A 9 8.44 25.05 -6.83
N SER A 10 8.12 26.24 -7.34
CA SER A 10 6.79 26.82 -7.16
C SER A 10 5.85 26.19 -8.19
N ILE A 11 4.64 25.81 -7.76
CA ILE A 11 3.60 25.23 -8.61
C ILE A 11 2.37 26.16 -8.52
N PRO A 12 2.30 27.22 -9.34
CA PRO A 12 1.28 28.26 -9.24
C PRO A 12 -0.15 27.74 -9.45
N GLU A 13 -0.32 26.72 -10.28
CA GLU A 13 -1.62 26.10 -10.58
C GLU A 13 -2.27 25.46 -9.35
N LEU A 14 -1.45 25.09 -8.36
CA LEU A 14 -1.88 24.54 -7.07
C LEU A 14 -1.67 25.51 -5.90
N ASN A 15 -1.09 26.69 -6.13
CA ASN A 15 -0.70 27.65 -5.09
C ASN A 15 0.19 27.05 -3.98
N ILE A 16 1.20 26.27 -4.36
CA ILE A 16 2.12 25.60 -3.42
C ILE A 16 3.61 25.82 -3.76
N GLU A 17 4.48 25.62 -2.78
CA GLU A 17 5.92 25.43 -2.96
C GLU A 17 6.33 24.00 -2.63
N ALA A 18 6.91 23.29 -3.59
CA ALA A 18 7.45 21.94 -3.41
C ALA A 18 8.96 22.00 -3.17
N ARG A 19 9.41 21.40 -2.06
CA ARG A 19 10.81 21.42 -1.63
C ARG A 19 11.27 19.99 -1.34
N PHE A 20 12.25 19.52 -2.11
CA PHE A 20 12.76 18.16 -1.99
C PHE A 20 14.07 18.16 -1.21
N TYR A 21 14.09 17.42 -0.11
CA TYR A 21 15.23 17.32 0.80
C TYR A 21 15.78 15.89 0.82
N ARG A 22 17.08 15.80 1.13
CA ARG A 22 17.74 14.53 1.47
C ARG A 22 18.40 14.65 2.84
N HIS A 23 18.12 13.70 3.72
CA HIS A 23 18.86 13.55 4.97
C HIS A 23 20.25 12.99 4.65
N GLU A 24 21.32 13.74 4.90
CA GLU A 24 22.68 13.38 4.50
C GLU A 24 23.16 12.06 5.13
N PRO A 25 22.98 11.81 6.44
CA PRO A 25 23.47 10.57 7.06
C PRO A 25 22.81 9.31 6.52
N THR A 26 21.47 9.29 6.40
CA THR A 26 20.74 8.05 6.05
C THR A 26 20.37 7.97 4.58
N GLY A 27 20.33 9.09 3.86
CA GLY A 27 19.81 9.18 2.51
C GLY A 27 18.28 9.23 2.40
N ALA A 28 17.55 9.33 3.52
CA ALA A 28 16.10 9.45 3.53
C ALA A 28 15.64 10.65 2.67
N ARG A 29 14.54 10.47 1.95
CA ARG A 29 13.98 11.47 1.02
C ARG A 29 12.76 12.12 1.64
N LEU A 30 12.68 13.44 1.57
CA LEU A 30 11.57 14.23 2.07
C LEU A 30 11.03 15.14 0.97
N LEU A 31 9.74 15.04 0.68
CA LEU A 31 9.00 16.03 -0.10
C LEU A 31 8.19 16.90 0.87
N SER A 32 8.60 18.16 1.04
CA SER A 32 7.92 19.17 1.85
C SER A 32 7.13 20.08 0.92
N ILE A 33 5.80 20.00 1.00
CA ILE A 33 4.88 20.91 0.29
C ILE A 33 4.44 21.99 1.28
N ARG A 34 4.70 23.25 0.93
CA ARG A 34 4.16 24.41 1.66
C ARG A 34 2.90 24.88 0.95
N ALA A 35 1.81 24.93 1.68
CA ALA A 35 0.50 25.36 1.18
C ALA A 35 -0.17 26.21 2.25
N ASP A 36 -0.96 27.21 1.85
CA ASP A 36 -1.84 27.95 2.75
C ASP A 36 -3.12 27.12 2.98
N ASP A 37 -2.95 26.02 3.72
CA ASP A 37 -4.00 25.04 4.02
C ASP A 37 -3.85 24.59 5.48
N GLU A 38 -4.89 24.82 6.27
CA GLU A 38 -4.91 24.47 7.69
C GLU A 38 -4.86 22.95 7.91
N ASN A 39 -5.32 22.14 6.94
CA ASN A 39 -5.34 20.70 7.05
C ASN A 39 -3.99 20.09 6.64
N LYS A 40 -3.10 19.95 7.63
CA LYS A 40 -1.74 19.44 7.41
C LYS A 40 -1.75 17.93 7.25
N VAL A 41 -0.86 17.41 6.41
CA VAL A 41 -0.69 15.98 6.16
C VAL A 41 0.76 15.60 6.35
N PHE A 42 0.99 14.49 7.03
CA PHE A 42 2.26 13.79 7.09
C PHE A 42 2.07 12.38 6.56
N GLY A 43 3.07 11.88 5.84
CA GLY A 43 3.13 10.49 5.45
C GLY A 43 4.55 9.97 5.44
N ILE A 44 4.74 8.74 5.88
CA ILE A 44 5.98 7.98 5.66
C ILE A 44 5.66 6.70 4.93
N THR A 45 6.45 6.41 3.90
CA THR A 45 6.28 5.25 3.02
C THR A 45 7.58 4.47 2.93
N PHE A 46 7.50 3.16 3.02
CA PHE A 46 8.61 2.24 2.82
C PHE A 46 8.36 1.39 1.59
N ARG A 47 9.39 1.13 0.78
CA ARG A 47 9.28 0.15 -0.30
C ARG A 47 9.37 -1.25 0.30
N THR A 48 8.32 -2.04 0.12
CA THR A 48 8.11 -3.35 0.72
C THR A 48 7.69 -4.39 -0.34
N PRO A 49 8.45 -4.55 -1.45
CA PRO A 49 8.14 -5.59 -2.41
C PRO A 49 8.20 -6.97 -1.74
N PRO A 50 7.12 -7.77 -1.81
CA PRO A 50 7.06 -9.08 -1.18
C PRO A 50 7.95 -10.09 -1.92
N GLU A 51 8.45 -11.09 -1.20
CA GLU A 51 9.20 -12.23 -1.74
C GLU A 51 8.34 -13.48 -1.90
N ASP A 52 7.19 -13.52 -1.19
CA ASP A 52 6.24 -14.62 -1.11
C ASP A 52 4.83 -14.07 -0.79
N SER A 53 3.83 -14.97 -0.72
CA SER A 53 2.44 -14.61 -0.40
C SER A 53 2.12 -14.75 1.10
N THR A 54 3.09 -14.67 2.01
CA THR A 54 2.78 -14.81 3.45
C THR A 54 2.13 -13.57 4.06
N GLY A 55 1.96 -12.49 3.28
CA GLY A 55 1.38 -11.22 3.75
C GLY A 55 2.29 -10.45 4.72
N ILE A 56 3.60 -10.71 4.72
CA ILE A 56 4.53 -10.15 5.72
C ILE A 56 4.50 -8.62 5.78
N ALA A 57 4.33 -7.93 4.65
CA ALA A 57 4.22 -6.48 4.60
C ALA A 57 2.94 -5.97 5.28
N HIS A 58 1.82 -6.66 5.05
CA HIS A 58 0.52 -6.34 5.63
C HIS A 58 0.48 -6.63 7.13
N ILE A 59 1.01 -7.77 7.55
CA ILE A 59 1.13 -8.12 8.97
C ILE A 59 2.05 -7.12 9.69
N MET A 60 3.16 -6.72 9.07
CA MET A 60 4.04 -5.69 9.62
C MET A 60 3.32 -4.34 9.74
N GLU A 61 2.48 -4.00 8.76
CA GLU A 61 1.71 -2.76 8.77
C GLU A 61 0.84 -2.62 10.01
N HIS A 62 0.05 -3.64 10.32
CA HIS A 62 -0.71 -3.73 11.56
C HIS A 62 0.20 -3.72 12.80
N SER A 63 1.25 -4.55 12.77
CA SER A 63 2.03 -4.87 13.97
C SER A 63 2.86 -3.71 14.50
N VAL A 64 3.37 -2.82 13.64
CA VAL A 64 4.13 -1.64 14.10
C VAL A 64 3.26 -0.65 14.87
N LEU A 65 1.95 -0.69 14.65
CA LEU A 65 0.96 0.16 15.32
C LEU A 65 0.49 -0.40 16.68
N CYS A 66 1.00 -1.58 17.09
CA CYS A 66 0.66 -2.24 18.35
C CYS A 66 1.51 -1.79 19.56
N GLY A 67 2.26 -0.69 19.45
CA GLY A 67 3.10 -0.17 20.53
C GLY A 67 4.56 -0.05 20.15
N SER A 68 5.22 0.96 20.70
CA SER A 68 6.57 1.35 20.34
C SER A 68 7.40 1.70 21.57
N ARG A 69 8.69 1.98 21.37
CA ARG A 69 9.65 2.28 22.45
C ARG A 69 9.20 3.45 23.34
N LYS A 70 8.74 4.54 22.75
CA LYS A 70 8.27 5.75 23.44
C LYS A 70 6.81 5.64 23.90
N TYR A 71 6.00 4.83 23.21
CA TYR A 71 4.60 4.60 23.53
C TYR A 71 4.34 3.10 23.78
N PRO A 72 4.83 2.53 24.89
CA PRO A 72 4.75 1.10 25.19
C PRO A 72 3.38 0.73 25.80
N VAL A 73 2.31 1.25 25.21
CA VAL A 73 0.92 0.97 25.58
C VAL A 73 0.30 0.06 24.54
N LYS A 74 -0.74 -0.70 24.94
CA LYS A 74 -1.48 -1.54 24.01
C LYS A 74 -2.29 -0.67 23.06
N GLU A 75 -2.17 -0.92 21.75
CA GLU A 75 -2.96 -0.30 20.68
C GLU A 75 -2.95 1.26 20.67
N PRO A 76 -1.79 1.95 20.64
CA PRO A 76 -1.74 3.42 20.59
C PRO A 76 -2.54 4.02 19.43
N PHE A 77 -2.56 3.35 18.28
CA PHE A 77 -3.32 3.75 17.10
C PHE A 77 -4.83 3.91 17.38
N VAL A 78 -5.42 2.99 18.16
CA VAL A 78 -6.84 3.02 18.51
C VAL A 78 -7.16 4.20 19.43
N GLU A 79 -6.25 4.51 20.36
CA GLU A 79 -6.41 5.66 21.25
C GLU A 79 -6.27 6.98 20.49
N LEU A 80 -5.37 7.07 19.50
CA LEU A 80 -5.30 8.23 18.61
C LEU A 80 -6.58 8.39 17.79
N MET A 81 -7.13 7.32 17.20
CA MET A 81 -8.39 7.41 16.46
C MET A 81 -9.54 7.98 17.31
N LYS A 82 -9.62 7.60 18.59
CA LYS A 82 -10.70 8.01 19.48
C LYS A 82 -10.49 9.37 20.14
N GLY A 83 -9.23 9.74 20.40
CA GLY A 83 -8.88 10.85 21.29
C GLY A 83 -8.15 12.03 20.64
N SER A 84 -7.75 11.93 19.37
CA SER A 84 -7.10 13.03 18.63
C SER A 84 -8.10 13.92 17.89
N LEU A 85 -7.61 15.02 17.33
CA LEU A 85 -8.34 15.89 16.42
C LEU A 85 -7.99 15.61 14.94
N ASN A 86 -7.64 14.35 14.65
CA ASN A 86 -7.27 13.93 13.29
C ASN A 86 -8.41 14.19 12.30
N THR A 87 -8.03 14.60 11.09
CA THR A 87 -8.92 14.61 9.92
C THR A 87 -8.74 13.36 9.07
N PHE A 88 -7.59 12.70 9.21
CA PHE A 88 -7.29 11.42 8.60
C PHE A 88 -6.24 10.67 9.45
N LEU A 89 -6.43 9.38 9.62
CA LEU A 89 -5.49 8.52 10.32
C LEU A 89 -5.66 7.11 9.79
N ASN A 90 -4.63 6.59 9.10
CA ASN A 90 -4.69 5.24 8.55
C ASN A 90 -3.28 4.67 8.32
N ALA A 91 -3.24 3.46 7.77
CA ALA A 91 -2.08 2.84 7.17
C ALA A 91 -2.55 1.94 6.00
N PHE A 92 -1.66 1.69 5.05
CA PHE A 92 -2.00 0.96 3.83
C PHE A 92 -0.83 0.10 3.36
N THR A 93 -1.14 -1.13 2.94
CA THR A 93 -0.19 -2.01 2.25
C THR A 93 -0.59 -2.15 0.78
N TYR A 94 0.26 -1.63 -0.10
CA TYR A 94 0.19 -1.81 -1.54
C TYR A 94 1.08 -3.00 -1.97
N PRO A 95 1.01 -3.44 -3.24
CA PRO A 95 1.83 -4.54 -3.75
C PRO A 95 3.34 -4.40 -3.60
N ASP A 96 3.88 -3.18 -3.44
CA ASP A 96 5.32 -2.94 -3.28
C ASP A 96 5.71 -1.86 -2.27
N ARG A 97 4.75 -1.35 -1.50
CA ARG A 97 4.98 -0.26 -0.54
C ARG A 97 3.99 -0.29 0.60
N THR A 98 4.43 0.18 1.77
CA THR A 98 3.59 0.36 2.95
C THR A 98 3.62 1.83 3.35
N CYS A 99 2.44 2.44 3.51
CA CYS A 99 2.25 3.87 3.71
C CYS A 99 1.54 4.15 5.03
N TYR A 100 2.00 5.16 5.77
CA TYR A 100 1.42 5.57 7.05
C TYR A 100 1.08 7.07 7.05
N PRO A 101 -0.11 7.47 6.54
CA PRO A 101 -0.52 8.86 6.53
C PRO A 101 -1.35 9.27 7.75
N VAL A 102 -1.11 10.50 8.22
CA VAL A 102 -1.92 11.20 9.23
C VAL A 102 -2.20 12.63 8.77
N ALA A 103 -3.33 13.17 9.18
CA ALA A 103 -3.69 14.56 8.94
C ALA A 103 -4.43 15.16 10.13
N SER A 104 -4.25 16.47 10.33
CA SER A 104 -4.98 17.21 11.37
C SER A 104 -4.99 18.70 11.03
N GLN A 105 -6.10 19.38 11.34
CA GLN A 105 -6.16 20.85 11.29
C GLN A 105 -5.51 21.49 12.53
N ASN A 106 -5.41 20.76 13.63
CA ASN A 106 -4.82 21.26 14.86
C ASN A 106 -3.31 21.02 14.88
N LEU A 107 -2.50 22.09 14.93
CA LEU A 107 -1.04 22.00 14.87
C LEU A 107 -0.42 21.13 15.97
N LYS A 108 -0.95 21.21 17.20
CA LYS A 108 -0.41 20.43 18.32
C LYS A 108 -0.74 18.95 18.16
N ASP A 109 -1.96 18.65 17.75
CA ASP A 109 -2.42 17.30 17.45
C ASP A 109 -1.62 16.69 16.30
N PHE A 110 -1.44 17.42 15.20
CA PHE A 110 -0.63 17.02 14.04
C PHE A 110 0.76 16.52 14.46
N TYR A 111 1.48 17.29 15.28
CA TYR A 111 2.80 16.88 15.77
C TYR A 111 2.76 15.71 16.75
N ASN A 112 1.69 15.57 17.56
CA ASN A 112 1.54 14.40 18.41
C ASN A 112 1.32 13.13 17.56
N LEU A 113 0.52 13.21 16.49
CA LEU A 113 0.29 12.12 15.55
C LEU A 113 1.58 11.69 14.85
N ILE A 114 2.35 12.65 14.34
CA ILE A 114 3.67 12.41 13.72
C ILE A 114 4.62 11.72 14.69
N ASP A 115 4.67 12.20 15.94
CA ASP A 115 5.58 11.67 16.96
C ASP A 115 5.26 10.19 17.29
N VAL A 116 3.98 9.84 17.40
CA VAL A 116 3.55 8.44 17.60
C VAL A 116 3.84 7.59 16.37
N TYR A 117 3.54 8.09 15.17
CA TYR A 117 3.75 7.34 13.92
C TYR A 117 5.23 7.09 13.62
N LEU A 118 6.10 8.09 13.83
CA LEU A 118 7.53 7.94 13.64
C LEU A 118 8.13 6.90 14.60
N ASP A 119 7.74 6.93 15.88
CA ASP A 119 8.22 5.94 16.84
C ASP A 119 7.65 4.54 16.56
N ALA A 120 6.39 4.44 16.12
CA ALA A 120 5.77 3.19 15.69
C ALA A 120 6.55 2.54 14.55
N VAL A 121 6.83 3.27 13.46
CA VAL A 121 7.47 2.66 12.28
C VAL A 121 8.97 2.38 12.50
N PHE A 122 9.69 3.22 13.26
CA PHE A 122 11.14 3.05 13.45
C PHE A 122 11.52 2.23 14.66
N HIS A 123 10.74 2.29 15.75
CA HIS A 123 11.04 1.63 17.02
C HIS A 123 9.84 0.83 17.57
N PRO A 124 9.20 -0.04 16.76
CA PRO A 124 8.11 -0.87 17.24
C PRO A 124 8.60 -1.91 18.26
N LEU A 125 7.72 -2.34 19.16
CA LEU A 125 8.06 -3.42 20.10
C LEU A 125 8.03 -4.80 19.43
N ILE A 126 7.03 -5.03 18.55
CA ILE A 126 6.78 -6.24 17.76
C ILE A 126 7.28 -7.59 18.34
N PRO A 127 6.97 -7.92 19.61
CA PRO A 127 7.26 -9.23 20.18
C PRO A 127 6.49 -10.35 19.45
N GLU A 128 6.89 -11.61 19.65
CA GLU A 128 6.26 -12.77 18.99
C GLU A 128 4.74 -12.87 19.23
N HIS A 129 4.23 -12.37 20.36
CA HIS A 129 2.79 -12.34 20.59
C HIS A 129 2.06 -11.32 19.70
N THR A 130 2.73 -10.26 19.22
CA THR A 130 2.17 -9.33 18.23
C THR A 130 1.98 -10.03 16.90
N LEU A 131 2.98 -10.78 16.42
CA LEU A 131 2.81 -11.61 15.21
C LEU A 131 1.66 -12.60 15.36
N ARG A 132 1.54 -13.24 16.53
CA ARG A 132 0.42 -14.17 16.78
C ARG A 132 -0.94 -13.47 16.72
N GLN A 133 -1.06 -12.30 17.33
CA GLN A 133 -2.32 -11.54 17.33
C GLN A 133 -2.67 -11.02 15.93
N GLU A 134 -1.77 -10.24 15.33
CA GLU A 134 -2.04 -9.51 14.09
C GLU A 134 -1.90 -10.41 12.85
N GLY A 135 -0.94 -11.32 12.83
CA GLY A 135 -0.70 -12.22 11.70
C GLY A 135 -1.53 -13.50 11.79
N TRP A 136 -1.00 -14.51 12.49
CA TRP A 136 -1.63 -15.81 12.62
C TRP A 136 -1.13 -16.61 13.83
N HIS A 137 -1.95 -17.52 14.34
CA HIS A 137 -1.62 -18.52 15.35
C HIS A 137 -2.58 -19.71 15.28
N TYR A 138 -2.17 -20.83 15.87
CA TYR A 138 -3.05 -21.94 16.16
C TYR A 138 -4.02 -21.60 17.29
N HIS A 139 -5.29 -21.89 17.10
CA HIS A 139 -6.38 -21.65 18.05
C HIS A 139 -7.23 -22.91 18.24
N ILE A 140 -7.64 -23.14 19.48
CA ILE A 140 -8.55 -24.21 19.88
C ILE A 140 -9.50 -23.65 20.95
N GLU A 141 -10.81 -23.89 20.82
CA GLU A 141 -11.81 -23.41 21.78
C GLU A 141 -11.90 -24.36 23.00
N SER A 142 -11.99 -25.67 22.76
CA SER A 142 -11.93 -26.72 23.78
C SER A 142 -10.92 -27.81 23.40
N PRO A 143 -10.25 -28.49 24.36
CA PRO A 143 -9.20 -29.49 24.08
C PRO A 143 -9.58 -30.61 23.10
N GLU A 144 -10.87 -30.87 22.93
CA GLU A 144 -11.44 -31.87 22.03
C GLU A 144 -11.70 -31.35 20.60
N ASP A 145 -11.66 -30.03 20.39
CA ASP A 145 -11.92 -29.40 19.09
C ASP A 145 -10.73 -29.52 18.13
N PRO A 146 -10.95 -29.51 16.81
CA PRO A 146 -9.86 -29.44 15.85
C PRO A 146 -9.09 -28.12 16.00
N LEU A 147 -7.77 -28.18 15.82
CA LEU A 147 -6.92 -27.00 15.76
C LEU A 147 -7.28 -26.16 14.53
N THR A 148 -7.42 -24.86 14.71
CA THR A 148 -7.75 -23.90 13.64
C THR A 148 -6.71 -22.79 13.59
N PHE A 149 -6.69 -22.02 12.50
CA PHE A 149 -5.90 -20.79 12.43
C PHE A 149 -6.77 -19.57 12.80
N LYS A 150 -6.19 -18.65 13.56
CA LYS A 150 -6.76 -17.31 13.84
C LYS A 150 -5.67 -16.25 13.72
N GLY A 151 -6.07 -15.01 13.51
CA GLY A 151 -5.23 -13.82 13.43
C GLY A 151 -6.02 -12.69 12.78
N VAL A 152 -5.63 -11.43 12.98
CA VAL A 152 -6.34 -10.29 12.38
C VAL A 152 -6.24 -10.35 10.86
N VAL A 153 -5.01 -10.29 10.33
CA VAL A 153 -4.75 -10.31 8.88
C VAL A 153 -5.16 -11.64 8.25
N PHE A 154 -4.94 -12.77 8.93
CA PHE A 154 -5.41 -14.07 8.42
C PHE A 154 -6.92 -14.09 8.16
N ASN A 155 -7.73 -13.57 9.10
CA ASN A 155 -9.18 -13.53 8.92
C ASN A 155 -9.63 -12.46 7.92
N GLU A 156 -8.94 -11.33 7.86
CA GLU A 156 -9.18 -10.29 6.86
C GLU A 156 -8.96 -10.82 5.44
N MET A 157 -7.83 -11.48 5.19
CA MET A 157 -7.50 -12.03 3.88
C MET A 157 -8.41 -13.20 3.51
N LYS A 158 -8.86 -14.03 4.46
CA LYS A 158 -9.95 -14.98 4.20
C LYS A 158 -11.23 -14.30 3.72
N GLY A 159 -11.57 -13.14 4.29
CA GLY A 159 -12.68 -12.31 3.83
C GLY A 159 -12.44 -11.78 2.42
N ALA A 160 -11.23 -11.27 2.12
CA ALA A 160 -10.88 -10.78 0.80
C ALA A 160 -10.95 -11.89 -0.28
N TYR A 161 -10.47 -13.11 0.02
CA TYR A 161 -10.50 -14.26 -0.89
C TYR A 161 -11.91 -14.85 -1.08
N SER A 162 -12.87 -14.47 -0.24
CA SER A 162 -14.29 -14.80 -0.45
C SER A 162 -14.97 -13.91 -1.49
N SER A 163 -14.33 -12.81 -1.92
CA SER A 163 -14.82 -11.91 -2.94
C SER A 163 -14.30 -12.30 -4.33
N PRO A 164 -15.16 -12.74 -5.27
CA PRO A 164 -14.74 -13.06 -6.63
C PRO A 164 -14.13 -11.86 -7.39
N GLU A 165 -14.58 -10.64 -7.07
CA GLU A 165 -14.05 -9.41 -7.66
C GLU A 165 -12.61 -9.16 -7.17
N SER A 166 -12.34 -9.37 -5.88
CA SER A 166 -11.00 -9.24 -5.31
C SER A 166 -10.06 -10.28 -5.90
N LEU A 167 -10.49 -11.54 -5.99
CA LEU A 167 -9.74 -12.61 -6.66
C LEU A 167 -9.47 -12.28 -8.14
N LEU A 168 -10.46 -11.75 -8.87
CA LEU A 168 -10.24 -11.37 -10.28
C LEU A 168 -9.15 -10.30 -10.41
N GLY A 169 -9.15 -9.29 -9.54
CA GLY A 169 -8.14 -8.23 -9.52
C GLY A 169 -6.74 -8.78 -9.23
N GLU A 170 -6.60 -9.55 -8.15
CA GLU A 170 -5.35 -10.20 -7.72
C GLU A 170 -4.80 -11.13 -8.80
N ARG A 171 -5.61 -12.06 -9.31
CA ARG A 171 -5.20 -12.99 -10.37
C ARG A 171 -4.91 -12.30 -11.70
N SER A 172 -5.59 -11.18 -12.01
CA SER A 172 -5.28 -10.36 -13.19
C SER A 172 -3.90 -9.72 -13.06
N GLN A 173 -3.57 -9.18 -11.89
CA GLN A 173 -2.24 -8.62 -11.63
C GLN A 173 -1.17 -9.71 -11.76
N HIS A 174 -1.36 -10.87 -11.09
CA HIS A 174 -0.39 -11.97 -11.13
C HIS A 174 -0.15 -12.49 -12.54
N ALA A 175 -1.22 -12.64 -13.32
CA ALA A 175 -1.13 -13.09 -14.71
C ALA A 175 -0.40 -12.09 -15.62
N LEU A 176 -0.50 -10.79 -15.30
CA LEU A 176 0.12 -9.73 -16.09
C LEU A 176 1.59 -9.49 -15.70
N PHE A 177 1.97 -9.74 -14.44
CA PHE A 177 3.29 -9.45 -13.88
C PHE A 177 4.03 -10.67 -13.30
N PRO A 178 4.10 -11.82 -14.01
CA PRO A 178 4.62 -13.08 -13.45
C PRO A 178 6.12 -13.09 -13.12
N ASP A 179 6.91 -12.16 -13.66
CA ASP A 179 8.37 -12.12 -13.49
C ASP A 179 8.82 -11.04 -12.46
N THR A 180 7.88 -10.51 -11.68
CA THR A 180 8.11 -9.43 -10.71
C THR A 180 7.46 -9.76 -9.37
N PRO A 181 7.80 -9.08 -8.27
CA PRO A 181 7.09 -9.18 -6.99
C PRO A 181 5.57 -9.00 -7.05
N TYR A 182 5.02 -8.41 -8.12
CA TYR A 182 3.57 -8.30 -8.30
C TYR A 182 2.89 -9.63 -8.66
N SER A 183 3.63 -10.74 -8.79
CA SER A 183 3.12 -12.09 -8.97
C SER A 183 2.70 -12.79 -7.68
N VAL A 184 2.92 -12.16 -6.53
CA VAL A 184 2.51 -12.68 -5.21
C VAL A 184 1.54 -11.72 -4.54
N ASP A 185 0.88 -12.18 -3.48
CA ASP A 185 -0.08 -11.36 -2.74
C ASP A 185 0.59 -10.70 -1.52
N SER A 186 0.78 -9.38 -1.59
CA SER A 186 1.33 -8.58 -0.50
C SER A 186 0.41 -8.52 0.73
N GLY A 187 -0.90 -8.66 0.53
CA GLY A 187 -1.90 -8.74 1.60
C GLY A 187 -1.85 -10.07 2.33
N GLY A 188 -1.51 -11.14 1.60
CA GLY A 188 -1.28 -12.48 2.10
C GLY A 188 -2.32 -13.47 1.62
N ASP A 189 -1.87 -14.56 1.01
CA ASP A 189 -2.72 -15.70 0.69
C ASP A 189 -2.99 -16.50 1.97
N PRO A 190 -4.25 -16.72 2.38
CA PRO A 190 -4.57 -17.50 3.57
C PRO A 190 -3.92 -18.89 3.63
N GLU A 191 -3.60 -19.50 2.48
CA GLU A 191 -2.87 -20.77 2.44
C GLU A 191 -1.38 -20.63 2.82
N HIS A 192 -0.80 -19.45 2.63
CA HIS A 192 0.62 -19.15 2.85
C HIS A 192 0.91 -18.26 4.06
N ILE A 193 -0.06 -17.51 4.58
CA ILE A 193 0.10 -16.71 5.81
C ILE A 193 0.69 -17.57 6.96
N PRO A 194 0.22 -18.82 7.21
CA PRO A 194 0.77 -19.67 8.26
C PRO A 194 2.23 -20.12 8.07
N ASP A 195 2.85 -19.85 6.93
CA ASP A 195 4.27 -20.15 6.71
C ASP A 195 5.18 -19.05 7.29
N LEU A 196 4.64 -17.88 7.66
CA LEU A 196 5.42 -16.77 8.19
C LEU A 196 5.98 -17.07 9.59
N THR A 197 7.31 -17.09 9.70
CA THR A 197 8.03 -17.23 10.97
C THR A 197 8.29 -15.89 11.66
N TYR A 198 8.48 -15.93 12.99
CA TYR A 198 8.84 -14.75 13.76
C TYR A 198 10.22 -14.18 13.38
N GLU A 199 11.18 -15.03 13.00
CA GLU A 199 12.48 -14.59 12.50
C GLU A 199 12.34 -13.80 11.19
N GLN A 200 11.55 -14.28 10.22
CA GLN A 200 11.26 -13.55 8.98
C GLN A 200 10.59 -12.21 9.28
N PHE A 201 9.57 -12.22 10.15
CA PHE A 201 8.83 -11.03 10.57
C PHE A 201 9.76 -9.95 11.16
N LYS A 202 10.64 -10.29 12.11
CA LYS A 202 11.62 -9.33 12.64
C LYS A 202 12.62 -8.84 11.58
N ARG A 203 13.19 -9.77 10.80
CA ARG A 203 14.17 -9.43 9.76
C ARG A 203 13.56 -8.47 8.73
N PHE A 204 12.28 -8.63 8.41
CA PHE A 204 11.58 -7.77 7.47
C PHE A 204 11.52 -6.32 7.99
N HIS A 205 11.18 -6.09 9.26
CA HIS A 205 11.24 -4.76 9.86
C HIS A 205 12.66 -4.18 9.79
N GLU A 206 13.64 -4.92 10.33
CA GLU A 206 15.04 -4.48 10.43
C GLU A 206 15.65 -4.07 9.08
N THR A 207 15.20 -4.68 7.98
CA THR A 207 15.72 -4.43 6.64
C THR A 207 14.87 -3.46 5.81
N ARG A 208 13.53 -3.50 5.93
CA ARG A 208 12.62 -2.72 5.07
C ARG A 208 12.20 -1.38 5.70
N TYR A 209 12.18 -1.26 7.03
CA TYR A 209 11.76 -0.06 7.76
C TYR A 209 12.92 0.88 8.12
N HIS A 210 14.03 0.78 7.39
CA HIS A 210 15.18 1.66 7.56
C HIS A 210 14.96 3.03 6.88
N PRO A 211 15.39 4.16 7.48
CA PRO A 211 15.30 5.49 6.85
C PRO A 211 15.85 5.60 5.42
N SER A 212 16.91 4.85 5.08
CA SER A 212 17.47 4.80 3.73
C SER A 212 16.47 4.29 2.67
N ASN A 213 15.45 3.53 3.10
CA ASN A 213 14.36 3.03 2.26
C ASN A 213 13.09 3.91 2.35
N ALA A 214 13.06 4.92 3.23
CA ALA A 214 11.89 5.74 3.46
C ALA A 214 11.72 6.85 2.39
N TYR A 215 10.45 7.16 2.16
CA TYR A 215 9.96 8.34 1.44
C TYR A 215 9.01 9.06 2.38
N ILE A 216 9.34 10.31 2.71
CA ILE A 216 8.63 11.11 3.70
C ILE A 216 7.95 12.26 2.97
N PHE A 217 6.71 12.54 3.35
CA PHE A 217 5.88 13.58 2.76
C PHE A 217 5.30 14.48 3.85
N PHE A 218 5.32 15.78 3.60
CA PHE A 218 4.63 16.78 4.40
C PHE A 218 3.84 17.73 3.48
N TYR A 219 2.67 18.14 3.93
CA TYR A 219 1.83 19.15 3.27
C TYR A 219 1.14 20.01 4.33
N GLY A 220 0.95 21.30 4.03
CA GLY A 220 0.21 22.25 4.87
C GLY A 220 0.98 23.52 5.19
N ASP A 221 0.41 24.30 6.10
CA ASP A 221 0.89 25.62 6.55
C ASP A 221 1.80 25.57 7.80
N ASP A 222 2.15 24.38 8.31
CA ASP A 222 3.04 24.25 9.46
C ASP A 222 4.49 24.69 9.16
N PRO A 223 5.23 25.20 10.16
CA PRO A 223 6.61 25.64 9.96
C PRO A 223 7.54 24.53 9.45
N GLU A 224 8.18 24.74 8.31
CA GLU A 224 9.06 23.75 7.69
C GLU A 224 10.25 23.39 8.58
N GLU A 225 10.79 24.34 9.34
CA GLU A 225 11.88 24.11 10.27
C GLU A 225 11.51 23.09 11.35
N GLU A 226 10.24 23.05 11.76
CA GLU A 226 9.75 22.10 12.75
C GLU A 226 9.58 20.69 12.15
N ARG A 227 9.16 20.59 10.87
CA ARG A 227 9.16 19.31 10.12
C ARG A 227 10.56 18.68 10.14
N LEU A 228 11.57 19.47 9.77
CA LEU A 228 12.96 19.01 9.72
C LEU A 228 13.49 18.63 11.12
N ARG A 229 13.15 19.42 12.15
CA ARG A 229 13.54 19.16 13.53
C ARG A 229 12.94 17.85 14.07
N LEU A 230 11.66 17.59 13.80
CA LEU A 230 10.98 16.37 14.21
C LEU A 230 11.59 15.14 13.55
N LEU A 231 11.84 15.20 12.24
CA LEU A 231 12.47 14.10 11.51
C LEU A 231 13.89 13.85 12.02
N GLU A 232 14.71 14.90 12.19
CA GLU A 232 16.08 14.77 12.68
C GLU A 232 16.17 13.98 14.00
N ALA A 233 15.22 14.20 14.91
CA ALA A 233 15.19 13.53 16.20
C ALA A 233 15.10 11.99 16.10
N TYR A 234 14.50 11.47 15.02
CA TYR A 234 14.41 10.03 14.75
C TYR A 234 15.50 9.56 13.78
N LEU A 235 15.74 10.30 12.69
CA LEU A 235 16.66 9.87 11.63
C LEU A 235 18.14 9.87 12.07
N SER A 236 18.49 10.69 13.06
CA SER A 236 19.86 10.76 13.62
C SER A 236 20.28 9.51 14.39
N GLU A 237 19.35 8.62 14.74
CA GLU A 237 19.64 7.33 15.38
C GLU A 237 20.20 6.29 14.40
N PHE A 238 20.14 6.56 13.09
CA PHE A 238 20.44 5.59 12.05
C PHE A 238 21.70 5.96 11.26
N SER A 239 22.45 4.92 10.88
CA SER A 239 23.53 5.00 9.90
C SER A 239 23.03 4.56 8.52
N PRO A 240 23.64 4.98 7.41
CA PRO A 240 23.17 4.59 6.09
C PRO A 240 23.22 3.07 5.90
N LEU A 241 22.13 2.52 5.34
CA LEU A 241 22.00 1.10 5.01
C LEU A 241 21.70 0.97 3.51
N PRO A 242 22.48 0.20 2.74
CA PRO A 242 22.10 -0.15 1.38
C PRO A 242 20.90 -1.10 1.43
N VAL A 243 19.74 -0.61 0.97
CA VAL A 243 18.51 -1.41 0.88
C VAL A 243 18.15 -1.57 -0.60
N ASP A 244 18.21 -2.79 -1.11
CA ASP A 244 17.72 -3.10 -2.46
C ASP A 244 16.23 -3.49 -2.40
N THR A 245 15.40 -2.58 -2.91
CA THR A 245 13.95 -2.72 -3.02
C THR A 245 13.49 -2.52 -4.46
N ALA A 246 14.40 -2.61 -5.44
CA ALA A 246 14.07 -2.38 -6.84
C ALA A 246 13.11 -3.46 -7.38
N VAL A 247 11.91 -3.05 -7.78
CA VAL A 247 10.96 -3.91 -8.51
C VAL A 247 11.33 -3.87 -9.99
N PRO A 248 11.73 -4.96 -10.66
CA PRO A 248 12.09 -4.94 -12.08
C PRO A 248 10.89 -4.63 -12.98
N LEU A 249 11.16 -4.30 -14.26
CA LEU A 249 10.09 -4.20 -15.27
C LEU A 249 9.70 -5.60 -15.76
N GLN A 250 8.41 -5.82 -15.92
CA GLN A 250 7.84 -6.99 -16.57
C GLN A 250 8.10 -6.91 -18.08
N PRO A 251 8.77 -7.92 -18.68
CA PRO A 251 8.91 -8.01 -20.12
C PRO A 251 7.55 -8.24 -20.80
N PRO A 252 7.33 -7.68 -22.01
CA PRO A 252 6.12 -7.90 -22.77
C PRO A 252 6.01 -9.37 -23.19
N PHE A 253 4.79 -9.90 -23.20
CA PHE A 253 4.55 -11.25 -23.69
C PHE A 253 4.65 -11.33 -25.22
N PRO A 254 5.19 -12.42 -25.78
CA PRO A 254 5.23 -12.62 -27.24
C PRO A 254 3.85 -12.90 -27.83
N GLU A 255 2.93 -13.43 -27.02
CA GLU A 255 1.56 -13.77 -27.39
C GLU A 255 0.59 -13.57 -26.21
N PRO A 256 -0.71 -13.33 -26.46
CA PRO A 256 -1.71 -13.25 -25.39
C PRO A 256 -1.79 -14.55 -24.59
N ARG A 257 -1.98 -14.43 -23.27
CA ARG A 257 -2.16 -15.57 -22.36
C ARG A 257 -3.60 -15.62 -21.87
N VAL A 258 -4.10 -16.82 -21.62
CA VAL A 258 -5.44 -17.06 -21.05
C VAL A 258 -5.26 -17.81 -19.74
N VAL A 259 -5.79 -17.24 -18.66
CA VAL A 259 -5.80 -17.84 -17.33
C VAL A 259 -7.25 -18.09 -16.92
N ARG A 260 -7.51 -19.25 -16.32
CA ARG A 260 -8.83 -19.63 -15.78
C ARG A 260 -8.63 -19.99 -14.32
N VAL A 261 -9.33 -19.29 -13.44
CA VAL A 261 -9.25 -19.51 -11.99
C VAL A 261 -10.63 -19.91 -11.48
N PRO A 262 -10.78 -21.09 -10.86
CA PRO A 262 -12.03 -21.44 -10.18
C PRO A 262 -12.16 -20.60 -8.91
N TYR A 263 -13.38 -20.25 -8.55
CA TYR A 263 -13.69 -19.60 -7.28
C TYR A 263 -14.99 -20.16 -6.71
N GLU A 264 -15.15 -20.08 -5.40
CA GLU A 264 -16.38 -20.53 -4.73
C GLU A 264 -17.49 -19.47 -4.90
N SER A 265 -18.68 -19.91 -5.31
CA SER A 265 -19.84 -19.03 -5.46
C SER A 265 -21.14 -19.78 -5.26
N ASP A 266 -22.11 -19.11 -4.65
CA ASP A 266 -23.49 -19.58 -4.54
C ASP A 266 -24.27 -19.44 -5.85
N THR A 267 -23.71 -18.72 -6.83
CA THR A 267 -24.35 -18.46 -8.14
C THR A 267 -23.51 -19.02 -9.28
N PRO A 268 -24.13 -19.60 -10.33
CA PRO A 268 -23.41 -20.11 -11.49
C PRO A 268 -23.09 -18.97 -12.46
N LYS A 269 -22.46 -17.91 -11.99
CA LYS A 269 -22.01 -16.77 -12.78
C LYS A 269 -20.49 -16.77 -12.84
N GLY A 270 -19.93 -16.09 -13.83
CA GLY A 270 -18.49 -15.93 -14.00
C GLY A 270 -18.07 -14.47 -14.12
N TYR A 271 -16.75 -14.30 -14.23
CA TYR A 271 -16.08 -13.03 -14.47
C TYR A 271 -15.11 -13.20 -15.64
N ILE A 272 -14.95 -12.15 -16.45
CA ILE A 272 -13.94 -12.10 -17.50
C ILE A 272 -13.25 -10.74 -17.49
N ALA A 273 -11.93 -10.75 -17.61
CA ALA A 273 -11.11 -9.56 -17.74
C ALA A 273 -10.08 -9.75 -18.85
N VAL A 274 -9.91 -8.73 -19.69
CA VAL A 274 -8.86 -8.62 -20.69
C VAL A 274 -7.91 -7.52 -20.22
N ASN A 275 -6.66 -7.89 -19.98
CA ASN A 275 -5.64 -7.04 -19.39
C ASN A 275 -4.54 -6.72 -20.40
N PHE A 276 -4.13 -5.45 -20.46
CA PHE A 276 -3.07 -4.95 -21.31
C PHE A 276 -1.98 -4.32 -20.46
N LEU A 277 -0.75 -4.84 -20.55
CA LEU A 277 0.43 -4.20 -19.97
C LEU A 277 0.71 -2.90 -20.72
N LEU A 278 0.91 -1.80 -19.99
CA LEU A 278 1.24 -0.49 -20.54
C LEU A 278 2.67 -0.10 -20.16
N SER A 279 3.00 1.18 -20.28
CA SER A 279 4.34 1.70 -20.00
C SER A 279 4.66 1.76 -18.50
N GLU A 280 5.96 1.83 -18.20
CA GLU A 280 6.43 2.28 -16.88
C GLU A 280 5.87 3.67 -16.56
N GLN A 281 5.64 3.92 -15.29
CA GLN A 281 5.42 5.27 -14.78
C GLN A 281 6.71 6.11 -14.83
N GLY A 282 6.56 7.43 -14.87
CA GLY A 282 7.70 8.37 -14.82
C GLY A 282 7.80 9.32 -16.00
N ASP A 283 7.00 9.11 -17.05
CA ASP A 283 6.70 10.14 -18.06
C ASP A 283 5.30 10.71 -17.79
N PRO A 284 5.20 11.90 -17.16
CA PRO A 284 3.91 12.49 -16.78
C PRO A 284 2.98 12.72 -17.97
N GLN A 285 3.53 13.05 -19.14
CA GLN A 285 2.73 13.30 -20.34
C GLN A 285 2.11 12.00 -20.86
N ARG A 286 2.90 10.91 -20.86
CA ARG A 286 2.41 9.60 -21.28
C ARG A 286 1.40 9.02 -20.29
N THR A 287 1.65 9.13 -18.99
CA THR A 287 0.70 8.71 -17.94
C THR A 287 -0.63 9.43 -18.12
N LEU A 288 -0.62 10.77 -18.22
CA LEU A 288 -1.85 11.55 -18.44
C LEU A 288 -2.56 11.17 -19.75
N ALA A 289 -1.82 10.94 -20.83
CA ALA A 289 -2.41 10.52 -22.10
C ALA A 289 -3.11 9.15 -22.01
N LEU A 290 -2.52 8.21 -21.27
CA LEU A 290 -3.12 6.89 -21.03
C LEU A 290 -4.36 6.98 -20.13
N ASP A 291 -4.35 7.83 -19.11
CA ASP A 291 -5.52 8.07 -18.25
C ASP A 291 -6.68 8.69 -19.03
N ILE A 292 -6.39 9.69 -19.87
CA ILE A 292 -7.39 10.29 -20.78
C ILE A 292 -7.93 9.23 -21.74
N LEU A 293 -7.07 8.39 -22.32
CA LEU A 293 -7.49 7.32 -23.21
C LEU A 293 -8.39 6.31 -22.48
N GLY A 294 -8.03 5.91 -21.26
CA GLY A 294 -8.86 5.06 -20.41
C GLY A 294 -10.24 5.64 -20.15
N HIS A 295 -10.30 6.94 -19.83
CA HIS A 295 -11.56 7.65 -19.64
C HIS A 295 -12.39 7.73 -20.92
N ILE A 296 -11.76 7.99 -22.08
CA ILE A 296 -12.44 7.97 -23.38
C ILE A 296 -13.05 6.59 -23.62
N LEU A 297 -12.31 5.50 -23.39
CA LEU A 297 -12.75 4.13 -23.68
C LEU A 297 -13.85 3.61 -22.74
N MET A 298 -13.75 3.90 -21.44
CA MET A 298 -14.55 3.24 -20.40
C MET A 298 -15.19 4.18 -19.36
N GLY A 299 -14.81 5.46 -19.32
CA GLY A 299 -15.10 6.38 -18.22
C GLY A 299 -16.58 6.72 -18.04
N THR A 300 -17.40 6.64 -19.09
CA THR A 300 -18.83 6.99 -19.05
C THR A 300 -19.69 5.93 -19.76
N PRO A 301 -21.01 5.87 -19.51
CA PRO A 301 -21.91 5.00 -20.28
C PRO A 301 -21.92 5.27 -21.79
N ALA A 302 -21.51 6.46 -22.23
CA ALA A 302 -21.40 6.81 -23.65
C ALA A 302 -20.04 6.44 -24.26
N SER A 303 -19.06 6.04 -23.44
CA SER A 303 -17.74 5.63 -23.89
C SER A 303 -17.83 4.37 -24.77
N PRO A 304 -17.08 4.28 -25.89
CA PRO A 304 -17.33 3.29 -26.93
C PRO A 304 -17.16 1.86 -26.46
N LEU A 305 -16.12 1.56 -25.67
CA LEU A 305 -15.88 0.19 -25.19
C LEU A 305 -16.88 -0.18 -24.08
N ARG A 306 -17.13 0.72 -23.13
CA ARG A 306 -18.13 0.47 -22.08
C ARG A 306 -19.51 0.25 -22.67
N ARG A 307 -19.96 1.13 -23.58
CA ARG A 307 -21.24 0.99 -24.27
C ARG A 307 -21.33 -0.34 -25.01
N ALA A 308 -20.29 -0.73 -25.75
CA ALA A 308 -20.27 -1.99 -26.48
C ALA A 308 -20.38 -3.21 -25.53
N LEU A 309 -19.69 -3.19 -24.38
CA LEU A 309 -19.80 -4.25 -23.38
C LEU A 309 -21.18 -4.30 -22.74
N THR A 310 -21.73 -3.15 -22.31
CA THR A 310 -23.08 -3.07 -21.72
C THR A 310 -24.16 -3.52 -22.71
N GLU A 311 -24.12 -3.05 -23.96
CA GLU A 311 -25.12 -3.38 -24.99
C GLU A 311 -24.99 -4.81 -25.53
N SER A 312 -23.85 -5.50 -25.29
CA SER A 312 -23.65 -6.87 -25.75
C SER A 312 -24.57 -7.89 -25.09
N GLY A 313 -25.05 -7.60 -23.88
CA GLY A 313 -25.83 -8.54 -23.06
C GLY A 313 -25.06 -9.78 -22.60
N LEU A 314 -23.73 -9.77 -22.70
CA LEU A 314 -22.87 -10.91 -22.33
C LEU A 314 -22.58 -11.03 -20.83
N GLY A 315 -22.89 -10.00 -20.05
CA GLY A 315 -22.70 -9.94 -18.60
C GLY A 315 -23.63 -8.92 -17.97
N GLU A 316 -23.65 -8.88 -16.64
CA GLU A 316 -24.53 -8.03 -15.84
C GLU A 316 -23.98 -6.63 -15.63
N ASP A 317 -22.65 -6.50 -15.52
CA ASP A 317 -21.99 -5.21 -15.32
C ASP A 317 -20.57 -5.21 -15.87
N VAL A 318 -20.06 -4.01 -16.19
CA VAL A 318 -18.76 -3.78 -16.80
C VAL A 318 -17.73 -3.42 -15.73
N LEU A 319 -16.55 -4.02 -15.81
CA LEU A 319 -15.42 -3.76 -14.89
C LEU A 319 -14.15 -3.35 -15.64
N GLY A 320 -13.22 -2.75 -14.90
CA GLY A 320 -11.90 -2.36 -15.39
C GLY A 320 -11.69 -0.85 -15.49
N GLY A 321 -10.60 -0.47 -16.14
CA GLY A 321 -10.06 0.88 -16.19
C GLY A 321 -8.54 0.86 -16.37
N VAL A 322 -7.95 2.05 -16.36
CA VAL A 322 -6.49 2.19 -16.26
C VAL A 322 -6.09 2.10 -14.79
N SER A 323 -5.04 1.33 -14.51
CA SER A 323 -4.40 1.26 -13.20
C SER A 323 -3.00 1.84 -13.30
N SER A 324 -2.71 2.77 -12.39
CA SER A 324 -1.45 3.51 -12.26
C SER A 324 -0.87 3.40 -10.85
N GLU A 325 -1.15 2.29 -10.15
CA GLU A 325 -0.64 2.08 -8.78
C GLU A 325 0.68 1.31 -8.72
N LEU A 326 1.05 0.60 -9.81
CA LEU A 326 2.26 -0.24 -9.92
C LEU A 326 3.35 0.46 -10.74
N ARG A 327 4.58 -0.07 -10.72
CA ARG A 327 5.72 0.47 -11.50
C ARG A 327 5.40 0.59 -12.99
N GLN A 328 4.70 -0.38 -13.56
CA GLN A 328 4.13 -0.31 -14.91
C GLN A 328 2.61 -0.23 -14.83
N MET A 329 2.04 0.68 -15.62
CA MET A 329 0.60 0.81 -15.75
C MET A 329 0.00 -0.40 -16.46
N TYR A 330 -1.28 -0.63 -16.27
CA TYR A 330 -2.04 -1.58 -17.06
C TYR A 330 -3.47 -1.10 -17.31
N PHE A 331 -4.11 -1.64 -18.34
CA PHE A 331 -5.51 -1.39 -18.64
C PHE A 331 -6.29 -2.70 -18.58
N THR A 332 -7.42 -2.69 -17.89
CA THR A 332 -8.34 -3.82 -17.79
C THR A 332 -9.68 -3.43 -18.42
N ALA A 333 -10.27 -4.34 -19.19
CA ALA A 333 -11.67 -4.26 -19.59
C ALA A 333 -12.33 -5.63 -19.46
N GLY A 334 -13.51 -5.69 -18.86
CA GLY A 334 -14.14 -6.96 -18.54
C GLY A 334 -15.61 -6.82 -18.15
N MET A 335 -16.20 -7.95 -17.77
CA MET A 335 -17.57 -8.01 -17.27
C MET A 335 -17.69 -9.00 -16.11
N LYS A 336 -18.65 -8.72 -15.22
CA LYS A 336 -19.12 -9.65 -14.18
C LYS A 336 -20.53 -10.15 -14.51
N GLY A 337 -20.90 -11.28 -13.91
CA GLY A 337 -22.22 -11.87 -14.11
C GLY A 337 -22.37 -12.55 -15.47
N ILE A 338 -21.27 -12.97 -16.10
CA ILE A 338 -21.31 -13.69 -17.36
C ILE A 338 -21.84 -15.12 -17.14
N ASP A 339 -22.55 -15.67 -18.11
CA ASP A 339 -22.93 -17.08 -18.04
C ASP A 339 -21.68 -17.96 -18.28
N PRO A 340 -21.38 -18.93 -17.40
CA PRO A 340 -20.25 -19.82 -17.58
C PRO A 340 -20.47 -20.65 -18.85
N ALA A 341 -19.47 -20.60 -19.75
CA ALA A 341 -19.49 -21.30 -21.04
C ALA A 341 -19.39 -22.82 -20.92
#